data_AF-A0A528D5Z6-F1
#
_entry.id   AF-A0A528D5Z6-F1
#
_cell.length_a   1.000
_cell.length_b   1.000
_cell.length_c   1.000
_cell.angle_alpha   90.00
_cell.angle_beta   90.00
_cell.angle_gamma   90.00
#
_symmetry.space_group_name_H-M   'P 1'
#
loop_
_entity.id
_entity.type
_entity.pdbx_description
1 polymer ?
#
loop_
_entity_poly.entity_id
_entity_poly.type
_entity_poly.pdbx_seq_one_letter_code
_entity_poly.pdbx_strand_id
1 'polypeptide(L)'
;DIDQSPIGRTPRSNPATYTGAFTPIRDWFAGLPESKARGYQPGRFSFNVKGGRCEACQGDGVIKIEMHFLPDVYVTCDVCHGKRYNRETLDVLFKGKSIADVLDMTVEEGVDFFAAVPGVRDKLETLKQVGLGYIHVGQ
;
A
#
# COMPACT_ATOMS: atom_id res chain seq x y z
N ASP A 1 1.12 -4.19 27.01
CA ASP A 1 1.32 -5.60 26.61
C ASP A 1 1.41 -5.72 25.11
N ILE A 2 2.34 -6.55 24.64
CA ILE A 2 2.44 -6.97 23.25
C ILE A 2 1.77 -8.35 23.19
N ASP A 3 0.70 -8.48 22.40
CA ASP A 3 -0.06 -9.72 22.25
C ASP A 3 -0.05 -10.23 20.80
N GLN A 4 -0.68 -11.38 20.58
CA GLN A 4 -0.82 -12.01 19.25
C GLN A 4 -2.18 -11.69 18.61
N SER A 5 -2.85 -10.64 19.05
CA SER A 5 -4.10 -10.21 18.44
C SER A 5 -3.85 -9.76 16.99
N PRO A 6 -4.76 -10.06 16.05
CA PRO A 6 -4.56 -9.69 14.65
C PRO A 6 -4.48 -8.16 14.47
N ILE A 7 -3.54 -7.71 13.62
CA ILE A 7 -3.28 -6.29 13.30
C ILE A 7 -4.55 -5.59 12.78
N GLY A 8 -5.43 -6.33 12.10
CA GLY A 8 -6.77 -5.92 11.76
C GLY A 8 -7.58 -7.07 11.20
N ARG A 9 -8.90 -6.86 11.08
CA ARG A 9 -9.84 -7.86 10.53
C ARG A 9 -10.23 -7.61 9.07
N THR A 10 -9.57 -6.65 8.42
CA THR A 10 -9.89 -6.23 7.05
C THR A 10 -8.63 -6.20 6.18
N PRO A 11 -8.74 -6.38 4.86
CA PRO A 11 -7.61 -6.28 3.91
C PRO A 11 -6.90 -4.92 3.86
N ARG A 12 -7.43 -3.92 4.58
CA ARG A 12 -6.88 -2.55 4.67
C ARG A 12 -5.78 -2.41 5.71
N SER A 13 -5.70 -3.34 6.67
CA SER A 13 -4.69 -3.35 7.72
C SER A 13 -3.47 -4.12 7.23
N ASN A 14 -2.35 -3.43 7.04
CA ASN A 14 -1.10 -3.97 6.55
C ASN A 14 0.11 -3.36 7.30
N PRO A 15 1.32 -3.95 7.20
CA PRO A 15 2.54 -3.47 7.84
C PRO A 15 2.82 -2.00 7.59
N ALA A 16 2.63 -1.48 6.37
CA ALA A 16 2.86 -0.07 6.08
C ALA A 16 1.90 0.87 6.80
N THR A 17 0.62 0.49 6.93
CA THR A 17 -0.39 1.27 7.67
C THR A 17 -0.16 1.17 9.18
N TYR A 18 0.28 0.01 9.68
CA TYR A 18 0.51 -0.23 11.10
C TYR A 18 1.82 0.40 11.62
N THR A 19 2.91 0.33 10.86
CA THR A 19 4.18 0.99 11.18
C THR A 19 4.20 2.49 10.88
N GLY A 20 3.15 2.98 10.21
CA GLY A 20 3.07 4.34 9.72
C GLY A 20 4.06 4.65 8.59
N ALA A 21 4.66 3.66 7.93
CA ALA A 21 5.49 3.85 6.74
C ALA A 21 4.67 4.36 5.54
N PHE A 22 3.36 4.08 5.51
CA PHE A 22 2.50 4.45 4.38
C PHE A 22 2.35 5.96 4.19
N THR A 23 2.32 6.75 5.28
CA THR A 23 2.20 8.22 5.16
C THR A 23 3.42 8.84 4.48
N PRO A 24 4.66 8.60 4.95
CA PRO A 24 5.87 9.04 4.24
C PRO A 24 5.94 8.58 2.78
N ILE A 25 5.49 7.36 2.46
CA ILE A 25 5.44 6.86 1.08
C ILE A 25 4.48 7.72 0.23
N ARG A 26 3.26 7.98 0.72
CA ARG A 26 2.28 8.82 -0.01
C ARG A 26 2.77 10.24 -0.20
N ASP A 27 3.40 10.81 0.82
CA ASP A 27 3.97 12.16 0.76
C ASP A 27 5.11 12.23 -0.26
N TRP A 28 5.95 11.20 -0.32
CA TRP A 28 6.99 11.06 -1.33
C TRP A 28 6.41 11.05 -2.76
N PHE A 29 5.42 10.20 -3.01
CA PHE A 29 4.77 10.11 -4.33
C PHE A 29 4.07 11.42 -4.72
N ALA A 30 3.43 12.12 -3.78
CA ALA A 30 2.85 13.45 -4.03
C ALA A 30 3.92 14.52 -4.34
N GLY A 31 5.14 14.35 -3.83
CA GLY A 31 6.27 15.23 -4.07
C GLY A 31 6.91 15.12 -5.46
N LEU A 32 6.64 14.04 -6.21
CA LEU A 32 7.24 13.79 -7.52
C LEU A 32 6.85 14.86 -8.55
N PRO A 33 7.72 15.21 -9.53
CA PRO A 33 7.43 16.22 -10.54
C PRO A 33 6.13 15.98 -11.30
N GLU A 34 5.86 14.73 -11.67
CA GLU A 34 4.64 14.32 -12.36
C GLU A 34 3.37 14.53 -11.51
N SER A 35 3.43 14.13 -10.24
CA SER A 35 2.35 14.37 -9.28
C SER A 35 2.07 15.86 -9.12
N LYS A 36 3.12 16.68 -8.98
CA LYS A 36 3.00 18.14 -8.87
C LYS A 36 2.38 18.75 -10.12
N ALA A 37 2.80 18.33 -11.31
CA ALA A 37 2.24 18.80 -12.57
C ALA A 37 0.74 18.47 -12.71
N ARG A 38 0.30 17.31 -12.20
CA ARG A 38 -1.10 16.88 -12.19
C ARG A 38 -1.90 17.39 -10.98
N GLY A 39 -1.28 18.14 -10.07
CA GLY A 39 -1.91 18.63 -8.84
C GLY A 39 -2.23 17.54 -7.81
N TYR A 40 -1.62 16.37 -7.91
CA TYR A 40 -1.89 15.24 -7.02
C TYR A 40 -1.35 15.49 -5.61
N GLN A 41 -2.24 15.29 -4.63
CA GLN A 41 -1.96 15.40 -3.20
C GLN A 41 -1.74 14.00 -2.59
N PRO A 42 -1.21 13.88 -1.36
CA PRO A 42 -1.02 12.58 -0.70
C PRO A 42 -2.29 11.73 -0.57
N GLY A 43 -3.47 12.35 -0.62
CA GLY A 43 -4.77 11.66 -0.67
C GLY A 43 -4.98 10.84 -1.94
N ARG A 44 -4.43 11.26 -3.08
CA ARG A 44 -4.47 10.50 -4.35
C ARG A 44 -3.83 9.11 -4.17
N PHE A 45 -2.75 9.05 -3.41
CA PHE A 45 -1.96 7.86 -3.18
C PHE A 45 -2.48 7.00 -2.01
N SER A 46 -3.65 7.31 -1.46
CA SER A 46 -4.29 6.51 -0.41
C SER A 46 -5.39 5.64 -1.00
N PHE A 47 -5.29 4.31 -0.81
CA PHE A 47 -6.37 3.39 -1.18
C PHE A 47 -7.60 3.51 -0.27
N ASN A 48 -7.48 4.19 0.87
CA ASN A 48 -8.57 4.33 1.85
C ASN A 48 -9.57 5.44 1.53
N VAL A 49 -9.24 6.37 0.61
CA VAL A 49 -10.08 7.53 0.29
C VAL A 49 -10.35 7.62 -1.21
N LYS A 50 -11.46 8.25 -1.58
CA LYS A 50 -11.82 8.49 -2.98
C LYS A 50 -10.77 9.37 -3.67
N GLY A 51 -10.58 9.13 -4.97
CA GLY A 51 -9.74 9.97 -5.84
C GLY A 51 -8.75 9.17 -6.67
N GLY A 52 -7.82 8.46 -6.02
CA GLY A 52 -6.83 7.64 -6.73
C GLY A 52 -7.00 6.12 -6.56
N ARG A 53 -7.82 5.69 -5.60
CA ARG A 53 -8.13 4.27 -5.42
C ARG A 53 -8.96 3.69 -6.58
N CYS A 54 -8.97 2.38 -6.70
CA CYS A 54 -9.92 1.68 -7.55
C CYS A 54 -11.32 1.75 -6.92
N GLU A 55 -12.27 2.35 -7.63
CA GLU A 55 -13.65 2.47 -7.12
C GLU A 55 -14.43 1.14 -7.22
N ALA A 56 -14.06 0.21 -8.11
CA ALA A 56 -14.73 -1.09 -8.21
C ALA A 56 -14.61 -1.91 -6.91
N CYS A 57 -13.41 -1.95 -6.31
CA CYS A 57 -13.15 -2.61 -5.04
C CYS A 57 -13.01 -1.64 -3.86
N GLN A 58 -13.34 -0.36 -4.04
CA GLN A 58 -13.21 0.68 -3.01
C GLN A 58 -11.82 0.75 -2.34
N GLY A 59 -10.77 0.37 -3.08
CA GLY A 59 -9.37 0.31 -2.60
C GLY A 59 -8.94 -0.99 -1.90
N ASP A 60 -9.82 -1.98 -1.77
CA ASP A 60 -9.48 -3.23 -1.05
C ASP A 60 -8.61 -4.18 -1.87
N GLY A 61 -8.63 -4.05 -3.21
CA GLY A 61 -7.94 -4.96 -4.14
C GLY A 61 -8.67 -6.30 -4.34
N VAL A 62 -9.63 -6.59 -3.47
CA VAL A 62 -10.50 -7.78 -3.50
C VAL A 62 -11.97 -7.36 -3.41
N ILE A 63 -12.85 -8.21 -3.91
CA ILE A 63 -14.30 -8.10 -3.75
C ILE A 63 -14.75 -9.19 -2.79
N LYS A 64 -15.49 -8.79 -1.77
CA LYS A 64 -16.11 -9.71 -0.80
C LYS A 64 -17.40 -10.26 -1.38
N ILE A 65 -17.51 -11.57 -1.47
CA ILE A 65 -18.74 -12.28 -1.87
C ILE A 65 -19.35 -12.87 -0.60
N GLU A 66 -20.53 -12.39 -0.26
CA GLU A 66 -21.26 -12.86 0.92
C GLU A 66 -21.97 -14.17 0.62
N MET A 67 -21.76 -15.16 1.48
CA MET A 67 -22.28 -16.51 1.32
C MET A 67 -23.23 -16.82 2.47
N HIS A 68 -24.44 -17.29 2.17
CA HIS A 68 -25.47 -17.48 3.21
C HIS A 68 -25.14 -18.59 4.24
N PHE A 69 -24.31 -19.57 3.86
CA PHE A 69 -24.05 -20.78 4.66
C PHE A 69 -22.57 -21.12 4.81
N LEU A 70 -21.69 -20.38 4.15
CA LEU A 70 -20.24 -20.59 4.15
C LEU A 70 -19.55 -19.29 4.57
N PRO A 71 -18.28 -19.35 5.02
CA PRO A 71 -17.49 -18.15 5.20
C PRO A 71 -17.43 -17.32 3.91
N ASP A 72 -17.46 -16.00 4.07
CA ASP A 72 -17.34 -15.08 2.95
C ASP A 72 -16.04 -15.32 2.18
N VAL A 73 -16.12 -15.24 0.85
CA VAL A 73 -14.98 -15.45 -0.04
C VAL A 73 -14.51 -14.12 -0.57
N TYR A 74 -13.19 -13.95 -0.66
CA TYR A 74 -12.56 -12.78 -1.27
C TYR A 74 -12.01 -13.16 -2.63
N VAL A 75 -12.45 -12.45 -3.67
CA VAL A 75 -11.98 -12.64 -5.04
C VAL A 75 -11.18 -11.42 -5.45
N THR A 76 -10.06 -11.61 -6.14
CA THR A 76 -9.27 -10.50 -6.69
C THR A 76 -10.14 -9.61 -7.57
N CYS A 77 -10.06 -8.30 -7.38
CA CYS A 77 -10.78 -7.33 -8.20
C CYS A 77 -10.35 -7.45 -9.66
N ASP A 78 -11.31 -7.62 -10.57
CA ASP A 78 -11.11 -7.75 -12.02
C ASP A 78 -10.71 -6.44 -12.70
N VAL A 79 -11.06 -5.29 -12.11
CA VAL A 79 -10.72 -3.97 -12.67
C VAL A 79 -9.28 -3.54 -12.38
N CYS A 80 -8.81 -3.74 -11.15
CA CYS A 80 -7.45 -3.33 -10.74
C CYS A 80 -6.47 -4.49 -10.59
N HIS A 81 -6.94 -5.73 -10.74
CA HIS A 81 -6.14 -6.95 -10.58
C HIS A 81 -5.36 -6.97 -9.25
N GLY A 82 -6.00 -6.55 -8.16
CA GLY A 82 -5.38 -6.48 -6.83
C GLY A 82 -4.57 -5.22 -6.54
N LYS A 83 -4.30 -4.35 -7.53
CA LYS A 83 -3.44 -3.17 -7.36
C LYS A 83 -4.03 -2.04 -6.52
N ARG A 84 -5.31 -2.09 -6.15
CA ARG A 84 -6.02 -1.11 -5.28
C ARG A 84 -6.17 0.32 -5.82
N TYR A 85 -5.53 0.68 -6.92
CA TYR A 85 -5.53 2.03 -7.50
C TYR A 85 -6.11 2.08 -8.92
N ASN A 86 -6.53 3.26 -9.35
CA ASN A 86 -6.85 3.52 -10.76
C ASN A 86 -5.59 3.73 -11.60
N ARG A 87 -5.73 3.59 -12.93
CA ARG A 87 -4.61 3.65 -13.88
C ARG A 87 -3.83 4.96 -13.76
N GLU A 88 -4.51 6.10 -13.67
CA GLU A 88 -3.87 7.41 -13.63
C GLU A 88 -2.98 7.61 -12.39
N THR A 89 -3.30 6.91 -11.29
CA THR A 89 -2.45 6.90 -10.08
C THR A 89 -1.27 5.95 -10.22
N LEU A 90 -1.44 4.84 -10.94
CA LEU A 90 -0.37 3.88 -11.24
C LEU A 90 0.64 4.40 -12.26
N ASP A 91 0.24 5.36 -13.10
CA ASP A 91 1.13 6.01 -14.06
C ASP A 91 2.22 6.87 -13.40
N VAL A 92 2.06 7.24 -12.12
CA VAL A 92 3.08 7.98 -11.38
C VAL A 92 4.14 7.02 -10.87
N LEU A 93 5.37 7.19 -11.37
CA LEU A 93 6.47 6.28 -11.08
C LEU A 93 7.59 6.95 -10.27
N PHE A 94 8.11 6.23 -9.27
CA PHE A 94 9.38 6.52 -8.63
C PHE A 94 10.37 5.42 -8.97
N LYS A 95 11.52 5.75 -9.57
CA LYS A 95 12.52 4.76 -10.04
C LYS A 95 11.90 3.62 -10.88
N GLY A 96 10.91 3.96 -11.73
CA GLY A 96 10.21 2.99 -12.59
C GLY A 96 9.17 2.11 -11.88
N LYS A 97 8.84 2.39 -10.61
CA LYS A 97 7.85 1.64 -9.82
C LYS A 97 6.69 2.55 -9.42
N SER A 98 5.47 2.07 -9.62
CA SER A 98 4.25 2.73 -9.14
C SER A 98 4.10 2.53 -7.63
N ILE A 99 3.15 3.24 -7.01
CA ILE A 99 2.87 3.03 -5.58
C ILE A 99 2.38 1.60 -5.28
N ALA A 100 1.64 0.97 -6.21
CA ALA A 100 1.22 -0.41 -6.03
C ALA A 100 2.43 -1.36 -6.06
N ASP A 101 3.37 -1.13 -6.97
CA ASP A 101 4.57 -1.96 -7.05
C ASP A 101 5.42 -1.80 -5.79
N VAL A 102 5.50 -0.59 -5.21
CA VAL A 102 6.19 -0.33 -3.93
C VAL A 102 5.53 -1.06 -2.76
N LEU A 103 4.19 -1.09 -2.73
CA LEU A 103 3.44 -1.82 -1.70
C LEU A 103 3.58 -3.34 -1.86
N ASP A 104 3.86 -3.82 -3.06
CA ASP A 104 4.11 -5.22 -3.39
C ASP A 104 5.58 -5.64 -3.21
N MET A 105 6.46 -4.74 -2.77
CA MET A 105 7.85 -5.10 -2.42
C MET A 105 7.88 -5.71 -1.02
N THR A 106 8.82 -6.62 -0.78
CA THR A 106 9.16 -7.03 0.58
C THR A 106 9.72 -5.84 1.36
N VAL A 107 9.65 -5.91 2.69
CA VAL A 107 10.26 -4.90 3.57
C VAL A 107 11.75 -4.75 3.27
N GLU A 108 12.45 -5.86 3.05
CA GLU A 108 13.88 -5.85 2.70
C GLU A 108 14.16 -5.10 1.39
N GLU A 109 13.44 -5.43 0.32
CA GLU A 109 13.56 -4.70 -0.95
C GLU A 109 13.19 -3.22 -0.79
N GLY A 110 12.19 -2.93 0.05
CA GLY A 110 11.76 -1.57 0.37
C GLY A 110 12.85 -0.75 1.07
N VAL A 111 13.59 -1.34 2.01
CA VAL A 111 14.74 -0.69 2.67
C VAL A 111 15.76 -0.23 1.63
N ASP A 112 16.16 -1.13 0.73
CA ASP A 112 17.15 -0.84 -0.30
C ASP A 112 16.62 0.17 -1.32
N PHE A 113 15.37 0.02 -1.73
CA PHE A 113 14.72 0.90 -2.69
C PHE A 113 14.62 2.36 -2.20
N PHE A 114 14.32 2.53 -0.90
CA PHE A 114 14.24 3.81 -0.22
C PHE A 114 15.53 4.23 0.49
N ALA A 115 16.70 3.66 0.17
CA ALA A 115 17.97 3.99 0.84
C ALA A 115 18.28 5.50 0.92
N ALA A 116 17.87 6.27 -0.10
CA ALA A 116 18.03 7.73 -0.19
C ALA A 116 16.85 8.54 0.38
N VAL A 117 15.87 7.89 1.01
CA VAL A 117 14.66 8.48 1.59
C VAL A 117 14.54 8.05 3.06
N PRO A 118 15.26 8.71 3.98
CA PRO A 118 15.36 8.28 5.38
C PRO A 118 14.00 8.09 6.07
N GLY A 119 13.05 9.00 5.83
CA GLY A 119 11.73 8.94 6.46
C GLY A 119 10.89 7.69 6.15
N VAL A 120 11.16 7.02 5.03
CA VAL A 120 10.55 5.72 4.70
C VAL A 120 11.46 4.58 5.15
N ARG A 121 12.75 4.65 4.78
CA ARG A 121 13.76 3.63 5.08
C ARG A 121 13.80 3.27 6.56
N ASP A 122 13.87 4.25 7.45
CA ASP A 122 14.08 4.00 8.89
C ASP A 122 12.89 3.23 9.51
N LYS A 123 11.68 3.43 8.97
CA LYS A 123 10.49 2.68 9.40
C LYS A 123 10.51 1.23 8.91
N LEU A 124 10.95 1.02 7.67
CA LEU A 124 11.10 -0.33 7.10
C LEU A 124 12.27 -1.08 7.75
N GLU A 125 13.36 -0.39 8.08
CA GLU A 125 14.51 -0.95 8.78
C GLU A 125 14.12 -1.50 10.15
N THR A 126 13.22 -0.80 10.86
CA THR A 126 12.68 -1.28 12.14
C THR A 126 11.96 -2.63 11.98
N LEU A 127 11.16 -2.81 10.91
CA LEU A 127 10.52 -4.10 10.59
C LEU A 127 11.56 -5.17 10.25
N LYS A 128 12.58 -4.81 9.47
CA LYS A 128 13.66 -5.72 9.09
C LYS A 128 14.40 -6.24 10.33
N GLN A 129 14.73 -5.36 11.28
CA GLN A 129 15.46 -5.70 12.51
C GLN A 129 14.72 -6.68 13.44
N VAL A 130 13.38 -6.66 13.43
CA VAL A 130 12.56 -7.63 14.18
C VAL A 130 12.28 -8.92 13.41
N GLY A 131 12.95 -9.12 12.27
CA GLY A 131 12.85 -10.35 11.46
C GLY A 131 11.71 -10.36 10.45
N LEU A 132 11.03 -9.23 10.22
CA LEU A 132 9.91 -9.11 9.29
C LEU A 132 10.35 -8.64 7.89
N GLY A 133 11.60 -8.89 7.48
CA GLY A 133 12.12 -8.45 6.18
C GLY A 133 11.39 -9.05 4.97
N TYR A 134 10.82 -10.25 5.13
CA TYR A 134 10.22 -11.04 4.04
C TYR A 134 8.76 -10.72 3.75
N ILE A 135 8.07 -9.95 4.61
CA ILE A 135 6.66 -9.60 4.38
C ILE A 135 6.57 -8.46 3.38
N HIS A 136 5.49 -8.40 2.59
CA HIS A 136 5.26 -7.27 1.71
C HIS A 136 4.86 -6.02 2.49
N VAL A 137 5.32 -4.86 2.03
CA VAL A 137 5.05 -3.55 2.66
C VAL A 137 3.54 -3.30 2.78
N GLY A 138 2.76 -3.68 1.77
CA GLY A 138 1.32 -3.45 1.67
C GLY A 138 0.39 -4.61 1.99
N GLN A 139 0.89 -5.78 2.43
CA GLN A 139 0.07 -6.95 2.80
C GLN A 139 -0.29 -7.00 4.28
#